data_AF-A0A521FC84-F1
#
_entry.id   AF-A0A521FC84-F1
#
_cell.length_a   1.000
_cell.length_b   1.000
_cell.length_c   1.000
_cell.angle_alpha   90.00
_cell.angle_beta   90.00
_cell.angle_gamma   90.00
#
_symmetry.space_group_name_H-M   'P 1'
#
loop_
_entity.id
_entity.type
_entity.pdbx_description
1 polymer ?
#
loop_
_entity_poly.entity_id
_entity_poly.type
_entity_poly.pdbx_seq_one_letter_code
_entity_poly.pdbx_strand_id
1 'polypeptide(L)'
;MAKRRYSLRDSPFFRLRSKGKLARLLQVSPAKLKKIAQLEGGYIQFKKPKKKGGSRDICAPIPPLKSIQSRIADLLGRVAPPDYLFAPVEGRSYVDNAARHIGARAVRLLDIEDFFPSCTIKKVIWFFRTHMECSPDVAVILARIVTHNDVLPQGSPCSPILAYFAYVDMWEEVDSLVSEAGCKLSVYADDLTISGGTVPEAMIWEIKKTLFRHGHRYAVHKERARRDRATEITGVILTHDGVTAPNRQRQKIHAVRENLKVAKSSKQAKQYEAQLRGRLAQLRQIHAGNTLPDT
;
A
#
# COMPACT_ATOMS: atom_id res chain seq x y z
N MET A 1 5.54 22.03 -2.19
CA MET A 1 4.20 22.41 -1.67
C MET A 1 3.40 21.14 -1.46
N ALA A 2 2.76 20.97 -0.29
CA ALA A 2 1.88 19.82 -0.06
C ALA A 2 0.74 19.85 -1.09
N LYS A 3 0.46 18.72 -1.74
CA LYS A 3 -0.65 18.63 -2.70
C LYS A 3 -1.96 18.83 -1.95
N ARG A 4 -2.83 19.72 -2.46
CA ARG A 4 -4.17 19.92 -1.91
C ARG A 4 -4.94 18.60 -1.95
N ARG A 5 -5.30 18.10 -0.76
CA ARG A 5 -6.21 16.96 -0.60
C ARG A 5 -7.65 17.41 -0.81
N TYR A 6 -8.51 16.48 -1.19
CA TYR A 6 -9.92 16.74 -1.47
C TYR A 6 -10.81 15.53 -1.12
N SER A 7 -12.12 15.76 -0.98
CA SER A 7 -13.06 14.66 -0.74
C SER A 7 -13.21 13.78 -1.99
N LEU A 8 -13.77 12.57 -1.85
CA LEU A 8 -13.99 11.70 -3.00
C LEU A 8 -14.85 12.35 -4.09
N ARG A 9 -15.85 13.17 -3.70
CA ARG A 9 -16.74 13.88 -4.63
C ARG A 9 -16.09 15.07 -5.33
N ASP A 10 -15.00 15.59 -4.76
CA ASP A 10 -14.19 16.65 -5.36
C ASP A 10 -13.11 16.10 -6.32
N SER A 11 -13.02 14.77 -6.45
CA SER A 11 -12.14 14.13 -7.41
C SER A 11 -12.45 14.58 -8.84
N PRO A 12 -11.44 14.88 -9.67
CA PRO A 12 -11.65 15.16 -11.10
C PRO A 12 -12.26 13.99 -11.89
N PHE A 13 -12.26 12.79 -11.32
CA PHE A 13 -12.97 11.64 -11.89
C PHE A 13 -14.45 11.58 -11.49
N PHE A 14 -14.86 12.29 -10.44
CA PHE A 14 -16.25 12.27 -10.00
C PHE A 14 -17.18 12.81 -11.09
N ARG A 15 -18.22 12.03 -11.43
CA ARG A 15 -19.18 12.31 -12.52
C ARG A 15 -18.53 12.58 -13.88
N LEU A 16 -17.39 11.95 -14.17
CA LEU A 16 -16.73 12.09 -15.47
C LEU A 16 -17.50 11.31 -16.56
N ARG A 17 -18.16 12.03 -17.47
CA ARG A 17 -19.01 11.44 -18.53
C ARG A 17 -18.43 11.51 -19.95
N SER A 18 -17.35 12.26 -20.19
CA SER A 18 -16.84 12.53 -21.55
C SER A 18 -15.44 11.99 -21.75
N LYS A 19 -15.26 11.20 -22.82
CA LYS A 19 -13.94 10.70 -23.28
C LYS A 19 -12.96 11.84 -23.60
N GLY A 20 -13.46 12.96 -24.12
CA GLY A 20 -12.65 14.15 -24.39
C GLY A 20 -12.16 14.83 -23.10
N LYS A 21 -13.04 14.94 -22.09
CA LYS A 21 -12.64 15.43 -20.76
C LYS A 21 -11.65 14.47 -20.09
N LEU A 22 -11.85 13.16 -20.21
CA LEU A 22 -10.89 12.16 -19.73
C LEU A 22 -9.51 12.33 -20.40
N ALA A 23 -9.45 12.46 -21.73
CA ALA A 23 -8.20 12.66 -22.45
C ALA A 23 -7.45 13.91 -21.96
N ARG A 24 -8.17 15.03 -21.78
CA ARG A 24 -7.61 16.27 -21.22
C ARG A 24 -7.09 16.10 -19.79
N LEU A 25 -7.86 15.41 -18.93
CA LEU A 25 -7.48 15.15 -17.54
C LEU A 25 -6.21 14.29 -17.44
N LEU A 26 -6.08 13.32 -18.34
CA LEU A 26 -4.93 12.42 -18.48
C LEU A 26 -3.78 13.03 -19.30
N GLN A 27 -3.91 14.27 -19.79
CA GLN A 27 -2.90 14.99 -20.56
C GLN A 27 -2.46 14.23 -21.83
N VAL A 28 -3.43 13.65 -22.56
CA VAL A 28 -3.20 12.95 -23.82
C VAL A 28 -4.23 13.36 -24.87
N SER A 29 -3.90 13.17 -26.16
CA SER A 29 -4.87 13.37 -27.23
C SER A 29 -5.96 12.27 -27.21
N PRO A 30 -7.18 12.54 -27.69
CA PRO A 30 -8.23 11.51 -27.81
C PRO A 30 -7.79 10.29 -28.63
N ALA A 31 -7.01 10.50 -29.69
CA ALA A 31 -6.44 9.43 -30.51
C ALA A 31 -5.47 8.56 -29.70
N LYS A 32 -4.59 9.18 -28.90
CA LYS A 32 -3.64 8.46 -28.03
C LYS A 32 -4.36 7.70 -26.92
N LEU A 33 -5.41 8.28 -26.33
CA LEU A 33 -6.24 7.62 -25.32
C LEU A 33 -6.88 6.34 -25.89
N LYS A 34 -7.48 6.43 -27.10
CA LYS A 34 -8.09 5.28 -27.78
C LYS A 34 -7.05 4.19 -28.05
N LYS A 35 -5.88 4.56 -28.59
CA LYS A 35 -4.77 3.63 -28.87
C LYS A 35 -4.31 2.90 -27.61
N ILE A 36 -4.16 3.61 -26.50
CA ILE A 36 -3.68 3.01 -25.24
C ILE A 36 -4.74 2.12 -24.59
N ALA A 37 -6.02 2.50 -24.65
CA ALA A 37 -7.11 1.68 -24.12
C ALA A 37 -7.35 0.36 -24.90
N GLN A 38 -6.75 0.24 -26.09
CA GLN A 38 -6.81 -0.93 -26.97
C GLN A 38 -5.43 -1.61 -27.12
N LEU A 39 -4.45 -1.22 -26.31
CA LEU A 39 -3.08 -1.69 -26.46
C LEU A 39 -2.97 -3.16 -26.01
N GLU A 40 -2.85 -4.05 -26.98
CA GLU A 40 -2.44 -5.45 -26.75
C GLU A 40 -0.92 -5.47 -26.61
N GLY A 41 -0.43 -5.45 -25.36
CA GLY A 41 1.00 -5.36 -25.05
C GLY A 41 1.43 -3.94 -24.63
N GLY A 42 1.45 -3.71 -23.32
CA GLY A 42 1.87 -2.44 -22.70
C GLY A 42 2.76 -2.63 -21.48
N TYR A 43 3.24 -3.85 -21.25
CA TYR A 43 3.92 -4.24 -20.03
C TYR A 43 5.14 -5.10 -20.31
N ILE A 44 6.15 -4.94 -19.47
CA ILE A 44 7.38 -5.72 -19.45
C ILE A 44 7.29 -6.65 -18.23
N GLN A 45 7.39 -7.95 -18.48
CA GLN A 45 7.37 -8.97 -17.44
C GLN A 45 8.78 -9.37 -17.03
N PHE A 46 9.03 -9.44 -15.72
CA PHE A 46 10.30 -9.89 -15.18
C PHE A 46 10.13 -10.38 -13.73
N LYS A 47 11.04 -11.25 -13.28
CA LYS A 47 11.02 -11.80 -11.93
C LYS A 47 11.88 -10.99 -10.97
N LYS A 48 11.36 -10.73 -9.77
CA LYS A 48 12.15 -10.23 -8.63
C LYS A 48 12.26 -11.29 -7.54
N PRO A 49 13.45 -11.50 -6.94
CA PRO A 49 13.60 -12.43 -5.82
C PRO A 49 12.82 -11.93 -4.59
N LYS A 50 12.13 -12.84 -3.90
CA LYS A 50 11.51 -12.57 -2.59
C LYS A 50 12.57 -12.66 -1.50
N LYS A 51 12.35 -11.93 -0.38
CA LYS A 51 13.28 -11.92 0.77
C LYS A 51 13.48 -13.29 1.45
N LYS A 52 12.51 -14.20 1.35
CA LYS A 52 12.51 -15.53 1.98
C LYS A 52 12.57 -16.67 0.95
N GLY A 53 13.21 -16.44 -0.19
CA GLY A 53 13.26 -17.41 -1.29
C GLY A 53 12.03 -17.34 -2.21
N GLY A 54 12.18 -17.90 -3.41
CA GLY A 54 11.20 -17.78 -4.49
C GLY A 54 11.30 -16.46 -5.27
N SER A 55 10.39 -16.29 -6.23
CA SER A 55 10.31 -15.08 -7.07
C SER A 55 8.90 -14.50 -7.06
N ARG A 56 8.81 -13.22 -7.43
CA ARG A 56 7.56 -12.50 -7.66
C ARG A 56 7.60 -11.98 -9.09
N ASP A 57 6.56 -12.33 -9.85
CA ASP A 57 6.37 -11.80 -11.19
C ASP A 57 5.98 -10.33 -11.10
N ILE A 58 6.75 -9.49 -11.78
CA ILE A 58 6.51 -8.07 -11.92
C ILE A 58 6.09 -7.82 -13.36
N CYS A 59 5.03 -7.04 -13.52
CA CYS A 59 4.47 -6.61 -14.78
C CYS A 59 4.49 -5.07 -14.79
N ALA A 60 5.59 -4.50 -15.31
CA ALA A 60 5.80 -3.05 -15.27
C ALA A 60 5.30 -2.40 -16.58
N PRO A 61 4.50 -1.32 -16.51
CA PRO A 61 4.02 -0.64 -17.70
C PRO A 61 5.18 0.04 -18.45
N ILE A 62 5.11 0.04 -19.79
CA ILE A 62 6.04 0.80 -20.64
C ILE A 62 5.90 2.31 -20.39
N PRO A 63 6.92 3.14 -20.69
CA PRO A 63 6.93 4.56 -20.31
C PRO A 63 5.67 5.36 -20.71
N PRO A 64 5.10 5.21 -21.94
CA PRO A 64 3.87 5.92 -22.30
C PRO A 64 2.66 5.55 -21.42
N LEU A 65 2.49 4.26 -21.11
CA LEU A 65 1.41 3.77 -20.26
C LEU A 65 1.64 4.16 -18.79
N LYS A 66 2.89 4.03 -18.33
CA LYS A 66 3.32 4.40 -16.98
C LYS A 66 3.03 5.86 -16.68
N SER A 67 3.23 6.77 -17.66
CA SER A 67 2.95 8.19 -17.52
C SER A 67 1.47 8.44 -17.21
N ILE A 68 0.57 7.81 -17.98
CA ILE A 68 -0.88 7.93 -17.78
C ILE A 68 -1.31 7.31 -16.45
N GLN A 69 -0.82 6.10 -16.14
CA GLN A 69 -1.13 5.44 -14.87
C GLN A 69 -0.61 6.24 -13.66
N SER A 70 0.56 6.88 -13.77
CA SER A 70 1.07 7.78 -12.73
C SER A 70 0.18 8.99 -12.55
N ARG A 71 -0.35 9.55 -13.65
CA ARG A 71 -1.30 10.66 -13.59
C ARG A 71 -2.61 10.26 -12.89
N ILE A 72 -3.15 9.08 -13.21
CA ILE A 72 -4.33 8.54 -12.51
C ILE A 72 -4.04 8.35 -11.02
N ALA A 73 -2.89 7.73 -10.69
CA ALA A 73 -2.46 7.51 -9.31
C ALA A 73 -2.31 8.82 -8.53
N ASP A 74 -1.70 9.84 -9.13
CA ASP A 74 -1.52 11.15 -8.51
C ASP A 74 -2.86 11.85 -8.24
N LEU A 75 -3.83 11.72 -9.13
CA LEU A 75 -5.16 12.28 -8.92
C LEU A 75 -5.88 11.51 -7.80
N LEU A 76 -5.98 10.18 -7.90
CA LEU A 76 -6.62 9.37 -6.86
C LEU A 76 -5.95 9.51 -5.49
N GLY A 77 -4.62 9.64 -5.44
CA GLY A 77 -3.87 9.81 -4.20
C GLY A 77 -4.10 11.15 -3.48
N ARG A 78 -4.82 12.09 -4.09
CA ARG A 78 -5.24 13.36 -3.45
C ARG A 78 -6.59 13.24 -2.76
N VAL A 79 -7.36 12.17 -3.01
CA VAL A 79 -8.55 11.87 -2.22
C VAL A 79 -8.11 11.62 -0.78
N ALA A 80 -8.76 12.26 0.18
CA ALA A 80 -8.46 12.10 1.59
C ALA A 80 -8.57 10.61 1.99
N PRO A 81 -7.49 9.99 2.50
CA PRO A 81 -7.51 8.59 2.91
C PRO A 81 -8.08 8.45 4.33
N PRO A 82 -8.75 7.32 4.66
CA PRO A 82 -9.18 7.05 6.03
C PRO A 82 -7.97 6.82 6.93
N ASP A 83 -8.11 7.02 8.24
CA ASP A 83 -6.97 7.03 9.17
C ASP A 83 -6.27 5.68 9.35
N TYR A 84 -6.96 4.58 9.08
CA TYR A 84 -6.35 3.25 9.13
C TYR A 84 -5.46 2.93 7.91
N LEU A 85 -5.53 3.68 6.80
CA LEU A 85 -4.78 3.36 5.58
C LEU A 85 -3.39 4.01 5.57
N PHE A 86 -2.31 3.24 5.78
CA PHE A 86 -0.94 3.77 5.83
C PHE A 86 -0.18 3.68 4.51
N ALA A 87 -0.44 2.66 3.69
CA ALA A 87 0.12 2.56 2.34
C ALA A 87 -0.99 2.33 1.31
N PRO A 88 -0.97 3.05 0.17
CA PRO A 88 0.15 3.83 -0.38
C PRO A 88 0.08 5.35 -0.11
N VAL A 89 -0.39 5.77 1.07
CA VAL A 89 -0.68 7.18 1.37
C VAL A 89 0.59 8.02 1.49
N GLU A 90 0.68 9.11 0.71
CA GLU A 90 1.76 10.09 0.81
C GLU A 90 1.73 10.78 2.18
N GLY A 91 2.88 10.76 2.88
CA GLY A 91 3.05 11.34 4.22
C GLY A 91 2.81 10.36 5.37
N ARG A 92 2.37 9.12 5.09
CA ARG A 92 2.31 8.02 6.07
C ARG A 92 3.44 7.02 5.81
N SER A 93 3.98 6.44 6.86
CA SER A 93 5.12 5.53 6.78
C SER A 93 4.85 4.21 7.50
N TYR A 94 5.72 3.23 7.25
CA TYR A 94 5.71 1.95 7.95
C TYR A 94 6.01 2.09 9.46
N VAL A 95 6.59 3.22 9.88
CA VAL A 95 6.78 3.55 11.29
C VAL A 95 5.48 4.03 11.90
N ASP A 96 4.79 4.97 11.25
CA ASP A 96 3.48 5.47 11.70
C ASP A 96 2.47 4.32 11.80
N ASN A 97 2.53 3.39 10.84
CA ASN A 97 1.74 2.16 10.83
C ASN A 97 1.95 1.32 12.11
N ALA A 98 3.20 1.09 12.50
CA ALA A 98 3.50 0.36 13.73
C ALA A 98 3.14 1.18 14.98
N ALA A 99 3.40 2.49 14.96
CA ALA A 99 3.20 3.37 16.11
C ALA A 99 1.71 3.57 16.46
N ARG A 100 0.80 3.44 15.49
CA ARG A 100 -0.66 3.41 15.75
C ARG A 100 -1.08 2.39 16.81
N HIS A 101 -0.29 1.34 17.00
CA HIS A 101 -0.57 0.22 17.90
C HIS A 101 0.19 0.29 19.24
N ILE A 102 0.86 1.40 19.56
CA ILE A 102 1.51 1.62 20.87
C ILE A 102 0.48 1.46 22.00
N GLY A 103 0.91 0.85 23.12
CA GLY A 103 0.08 0.52 24.28
C GLY A 103 -0.83 -0.70 24.10
N ALA A 104 -0.88 -1.34 22.93
CA ALA A 104 -1.74 -2.49 22.73
C ALA A 104 -1.22 -3.74 23.45
N ARG A 105 -2.13 -4.47 24.13
CA ARG A 105 -1.82 -5.74 24.79
C ARG A 105 -1.92 -6.93 23.86
N ALA A 106 -2.87 -6.89 22.92
CA ALA A 106 -3.10 -7.93 21.93
C ALA A 106 -2.94 -7.37 20.52
N VAL A 107 -2.27 -8.13 19.64
CA VAL A 107 -2.03 -7.79 18.23
C VAL A 107 -2.32 -9.01 17.37
N ARG A 108 -3.11 -8.82 16.31
CA ARG A 108 -3.30 -9.77 15.21
C ARG A 108 -2.74 -9.17 13.93
N LEU A 109 -1.87 -9.93 13.26
CA LEU A 109 -1.38 -9.58 11.94
C LEU A 109 -1.97 -10.56 10.92
N LEU A 110 -2.54 -10.02 9.85
CA LEU A 110 -3.04 -10.74 8.68
C LEU A 110 -2.36 -10.20 7.43
N ASP A 111 -2.27 -11.03 6.39
CA ASP A 111 -1.69 -10.67 5.09
C ASP A 111 -2.64 -11.23 4.01
N ILE A 112 -2.95 -10.43 2.99
CA ILE A 112 -3.79 -10.88 1.88
C ILE A 112 -2.93 -11.60 0.83
N GLU A 113 -3.30 -12.83 0.49
CA GLU A 113 -2.63 -13.60 -0.54
C GLU A 113 -2.86 -12.98 -1.93
N ASP A 114 -1.77 -12.90 -2.71
CA ASP A 114 -1.77 -12.44 -4.10
C ASP A 114 -2.69 -11.23 -4.32
N PHE A 115 -2.53 -10.22 -3.46
CA PHE A 115 -3.47 -9.09 -3.37
C PHE A 115 -3.73 -8.42 -4.74
N PHE A 116 -2.67 -8.02 -5.45
CA PHE A 116 -2.80 -7.39 -6.77
C PHE A 116 -3.38 -8.33 -7.85
N PRO A 117 -2.87 -9.57 -8.04
CA PRO A 117 -3.53 -10.55 -8.91
C PRO A 117 -5.00 -10.83 -8.59
N SER A 118 -5.41 -10.66 -7.33
CA SER A 118 -6.81 -10.85 -6.91
C SER A 118 -7.68 -9.59 -7.11
N CYS A 119 -7.07 -8.45 -7.46
CA CYS A 119 -7.79 -7.20 -7.75
C CYS A 119 -8.27 -7.15 -9.20
N THR A 120 -9.53 -7.49 -9.42
CA THR A 120 -10.08 -7.68 -10.78
C THR A 120 -10.51 -6.37 -11.48
N ILE A 121 -10.50 -6.38 -12.81
CA ILE A 121 -11.02 -5.29 -13.65
C ILE A 121 -12.49 -4.98 -13.33
N LYS A 122 -13.29 -5.99 -12.97
CA LYS A 122 -14.70 -5.83 -12.60
C LYS A 122 -14.85 -4.91 -11.38
N LYS A 123 -14.01 -5.08 -10.37
CA LYS A 123 -13.99 -4.24 -9.17
C LYS A 123 -13.47 -2.83 -9.47
N VAL A 124 -12.50 -2.68 -10.36
CA VAL A 124 -12.04 -1.37 -10.83
C VAL A 124 -13.14 -0.62 -11.59
N ILE A 125 -13.84 -1.29 -12.52
CA ILE A 125 -14.99 -0.73 -13.23
C ILE A 125 -16.08 -0.33 -12.24
N TRP A 126 -16.39 -1.21 -11.29
CA TRP A 126 -17.40 -0.96 -10.26
C TRP A 126 -17.04 0.29 -9.44
N PHE A 127 -15.79 0.46 -9.01
CA PHE A 127 -15.37 1.67 -8.29
C PHE A 127 -15.59 2.94 -9.12
N PHE A 128 -15.13 2.95 -10.38
CA PHE A 128 -15.29 4.11 -11.23
C PHE A 128 -16.77 4.39 -11.56
N ARG A 129 -17.62 3.37 -11.68
CA ARG A 129 -19.05 3.54 -11.96
C ARG A 129 -19.85 3.96 -10.73
N THR A 130 -19.58 3.38 -9.58
CA THR A 130 -20.41 3.49 -8.38
C THR A 130 -19.94 4.64 -7.49
N HIS A 131 -18.66 4.66 -7.09
CA HIS A 131 -18.15 5.70 -6.18
C HIS A 131 -17.76 6.97 -6.92
N MET A 132 -17.12 6.84 -8.08
CA MET A 132 -16.79 8.00 -8.90
C MET A 132 -17.93 8.45 -9.82
N GLU A 133 -19.03 7.70 -9.90
CA GLU A 133 -20.16 8.02 -10.79
C GLU A 133 -19.73 8.31 -12.25
N CYS A 134 -18.69 7.67 -12.78
CA CYS A 134 -18.29 7.83 -14.18
C CYS A 134 -19.35 7.23 -15.12
N SER A 135 -19.43 7.69 -16.37
CA SER A 135 -20.22 6.97 -17.38
C SER A 135 -19.65 5.56 -17.64
N PRO A 136 -20.47 4.58 -18.04
CA PRO A 136 -20.01 3.20 -18.23
C PRO A 136 -18.80 3.06 -19.17
N ASP A 137 -18.79 3.81 -20.27
CA ASP A 137 -17.70 3.82 -21.24
C ASP A 137 -16.39 4.40 -20.68
N VAL A 138 -16.46 5.51 -19.92
CA VAL A 138 -15.31 6.12 -19.25
C VAL A 138 -14.73 5.17 -18.20
N ALA A 139 -15.58 4.52 -17.41
CA ALA A 139 -15.14 3.56 -16.39
C ALA A 139 -14.41 2.35 -17.02
N VAL A 140 -14.92 1.82 -18.14
CA VAL A 140 -14.26 0.72 -18.87
C VAL A 140 -12.92 1.16 -19.45
N ILE A 141 -12.84 2.37 -20.03
CA ILE A 141 -11.57 2.90 -20.56
C ILE A 141 -10.54 3.04 -19.42
N LEU A 142 -10.92 3.63 -18.29
CA LEU A 142 -10.05 3.77 -17.13
C LEU A 142 -9.57 2.42 -16.62
N ALA A 143 -10.48 1.44 -16.48
CA ALA A 143 -10.15 0.10 -16.04
C ALA A 143 -9.15 -0.58 -16.99
N ARG A 144 -9.39 -0.54 -18.31
CA ARG A 144 -8.48 -1.10 -19.32
C ARG A 144 -7.08 -0.46 -19.30
N ILE A 145 -6.99 0.82 -18.99
CA ILE A 145 -5.70 1.52 -18.89
C ILE A 145 -4.89 1.03 -17.69
N VAL A 146 -5.54 0.66 -16.59
CA VAL A 146 -4.85 0.38 -15.30
C VAL A 146 -4.68 -1.11 -15.02
N THR A 147 -5.44 -1.97 -15.68
CA THR A 147 -5.34 -3.43 -15.54
C THR A 147 -4.53 -4.08 -16.67
N HIS A 148 -3.95 -5.23 -16.40
CA HIS A 148 -3.35 -6.13 -17.38
C HIS A 148 -3.89 -7.54 -17.15
N ASN A 149 -4.32 -8.23 -18.21
CA ASN A 149 -4.98 -9.55 -18.12
C ASN A 149 -6.11 -9.54 -17.06
N ASP A 150 -6.96 -8.52 -17.13
CA ASP A 150 -8.11 -8.30 -16.26
C ASP A 150 -7.83 -8.17 -14.74
N VAL A 151 -6.58 -7.94 -14.34
CA VAL A 151 -6.19 -7.73 -12.94
C VAL A 151 -5.27 -6.52 -12.78
N LEU A 152 -5.13 -5.99 -11.56
CA LEU A 152 -4.15 -4.94 -11.28
C LEU A 152 -2.72 -5.52 -11.34
N PRO A 153 -1.83 -4.98 -12.19
CA PRO A 153 -0.49 -5.52 -12.35
C PRO A 153 0.46 -5.09 -11.23
N GLN A 154 1.31 -6.01 -10.81
CA GLN A 154 2.40 -5.69 -9.87
C GLN A 154 3.48 -4.88 -10.58
N GLY A 155 3.73 -3.64 -10.14
CA GLY A 155 4.72 -2.75 -10.75
C GLY A 155 4.13 -1.55 -11.49
N SER A 156 2.81 -1.50 -11.66
CA SER A 156 2.14 -0.26 -12.05
C SER A 156 2.13 0.75 -10.90
N PRO A 157 2.35 2.06 -11.19
CA PRO A 157 2.22 3.11 -10.18
C PRO A 157 0.78 3.32 -9.70
N CYS A 158 -0.22 2.84 -10.46
CA CYS A 158 -1.63 3.03 -10.14
C CYS A 158 -2.23 1.91 -9.30
N SER A 159 -1.70 0.68 -9.44
CA SER A 159 -2.20 -0.49 -8.72
C SER A 159 -2.32 -0.31 -7.21
N PRO A 160 -1.34 0.28 -6.47
CA PRO A 160 -1.45 0.39 -5.02
C PRO A 160 -2.68 1.17 -4.56
N ILE A 161 -2.95 2.33 -5.15
CA ILE A 161 -4.06 3.19 -4.72
C ILE A 161 -5.40 2.66 -5.24
N LEU A 162 -5.41 2.07 -6.43
CA LEU A 162 -6.61 1.43 -6.97
C LEU A 162 -6.99 0.14 -6.26
N ALA A 163 -6.03 -0.64 -5.75
CA ALA A 163 -6.34 -1.85 -4.99
C ALA A 163 -7.12 -1.51 -3.72
N TYR A 164 -6.82 -0.38 -3.07
CA TYR A 164 -7.63 0.15 -2.00
C TYR A 164 -9.02 0.58 -2.49
N PHE A 165 -9.09 1.50 -3.47
CA PHE A 165 -10.36 2.08 -3.91
C PHE A 165 -11.32 1.09 -4.58
N ALA A 166 -10.81 0.12 -5.34
CA ALA A 166 -11.61 -0.91 -5.98
C ALA A 166 -12.32 -1.82 -4.96
N TYR A 167 -11.85 -1.83 -3.71
CA TYR A 167 -12.35 -2.65 -2.62
C TYR A 167 -12.73 -1.79 -1.41
N VAL A 168 -13.09 -0.52 -1.61
CA VAL A 168 -13.42 0.41 -0.51
C VAL A 168 -14.50 -0.16 0.41
N ASP A 169 -15.58 -0.75 -0.12
CA ASP A 169 -16.62 -1.40 0.70
C ASP A 169 -16.08 -2.50 1.62
N MET A 170 -15.12 -3.30 1.13
CA MET A 170 -14.50 -4.36 1.91
C MET A 170 -13.76 -3.76 3.10
N TRP A 171 -13.04 -2.66 2.85
CA TRP A 171 -12.25 -1.99 3.88
C TRP A 171 -13.14 -1.25 4.88
N GLU A 172 -14.25 -0.65 4.44
CA GLU A 172 -15.25 -0.01 5.30
C GLU A 172 -15.93 -1.04 6.22
N GLU A 173 -16.27 -2.23 5.70
CA GLU A 173 -16.83 -3.32 6.51
C GLU A 173 -15.80 -3.84 7.54
N VAL A 174 -14.53 -4.02 7.14
CA VAL A 174 -13.46 -4.43 8.05
C VAL A 174 -13.20 -3.38 9.14
N ASP A 175 -13.19 -2.10 8.79
CA ASP A 175 -13.00 -1.01 9.75
C ASP A 175 -14.16 -0.92 10.75
N SER A 176 -15.39 -1.15 10.28
CA SER A 176 -16.59 -1.20 11.13
C SER A 176 -16.49 -2.33 12.15
N LEU A 177 -16.17 -3.55 11.70
CA LEU A 177 -15.98 -4.72 12.58
C LEU A 177 -14.90 -4.46 13.66
N VAL A 178 -13.80 -3.82 13.28
CA VAL A 178 -12.69 -3.52 14.19
C VAL A 178 -13.07 -2.43 15.20
N SER A 179 -13.75 -1.38 14.74
CA SER A 179 -14.19 -0.26 15.57
C SER A 179 -15.27 -0.68 16.58
N GLU A 180 -16.24 -1.50 16.16
CA GLU A 180 -17.29 -2.05 17.03
C GLU A 180 -16.71 -2.92 18.16
N ALA A 181 -15.58 -3.59 17.91
CA ALA A 181 -14.86 -4.37 18.93
C ALA A 181 -13.90 -3.53 19.80
N GLY A 182 -13.90 -2.20 19.65
CA GLY A 182 -12.99 -1.30 20.38
C GLY A 182 -11.50 -1.52 20.05
N CYS A 183 -11.21 -2.07 18.86
CA CYS A 183 -9.86 -2.35 18.41
C CYS A 183 -9.37 -1.26 17.44
N LYS A 184 -8.05 -1.22 17.19
CA LYS A 184 -7.40 -0.34 16.22
C LYS A 184 -7.04 -1.11 14.97
N LEU A 185 -7.42 -0.61 13.80
CA LEU A 185 -7.01 -1.13 12.49
C LEU A 185 -5.87 -0.30 11.91
N SER A 186 -4.90 -0.95 11.28
CA SER A 186 -4.02 -0.35 10.28
C SER A 186 -3.87 -1.25 9.05
N VAL A 187 -3.74 -0.63 7.89
CA VAL A 187 -3.55 -1.31 6.59
C VAL A 187 -2.31 -0.75 5.91
N TYR A 188 -1.36 -1.62 5.61
CA TYR A 188 -0.14 -1.27 4.90
C TYR A 188 -0.01 -2.16 3.66
N ALA A 189 -0.55 -1.69 2.53
CA ALA A 189 -0.67 -2.47 1.30
C ALA A 189 -1.47 -3.77 1.53
N ASP A 190 -0.84 -4.93 1.48
CA ASP A 190 -1.43 -6.25 1.69
C ASP A 190 -1.45 -6.69 3.17
N ASP A 191 -0.73 -6.00 4.06
CA ASP A 191 -0.68 -6.28 5.49
C ASP A 191 -1.82 -5.57 6.24
N LEU A 192 -2.54 -6.31 7.09
CA LEU A 192 -3.50 -5.78 8.05
C LEU A 192 -2.98 -6.00 9.47
N THR A 193 -3.04 -4.97 10.31
CA THR A 193 -2.74 -5.09 11.74
C THR A 193 -3.96 -4.65 12.54
N ILE A 194 -4.41 -5.52 13.43
CA ILE A 194 -5.49 -5.24 14.39
C ILE A 194 -4.89 -5.32 15.79
N SER A 195 -5.17 -4.33 16.64
CA SER A 195 -4.69 -4.35 18.02
C SER A 195 -5.70 -3.79 19.02
N GLY A 196 -5.52 -4.12 20.30
CA GLY A 196 -6.39 -3.61 21.37
C GLY A 196 -5.97 -4.17 22.73
N GLY A 197 -6.81 -3.96 23.75
CA GLY A 197 -6.67 -4.68 25.04
C GLY A 197 -6.87 -6.20 24.86
N THR A 198 -7.84 -6.55 24.02
CA THR A 198 -8.09 -7.90 23.51
C THR A 198 -8.40 -7.81 22.02
N VAL A 199 -8.15 -8.88 21.26
CA VAL A 199 -8.57 -9.00 19.85
C VAL A 199 -9.45 -10.25 19.73
N PRO A 200 -10.79 -10.11 19.66
CA PRO A 200 -11.71 -11.24 19.66
C PRO A 200 -11.54 -12.14 18.41
N GLU A 201 -11.47 -13.46 18.59
CA GLU A 201 -11.37 -14.41 17.46
C GLU A 201 -12.60 -14.37 16.55
N ALA A 202 -13.79 -14.13 17.12
CA ALA A 202 -15.03 -13.99 16.35
C ALA A 202 -14.94 -12.83 15.34
N MET A 203 -14.42 -11.68 15.76
CA MET A 203 -14.18 -10.54 14.87
C MET A 203 -13.16 -10.90 13.77
N ILE A 204 -12.06 -11.58 14.12
CA ILE A 204 -11.08 -12.03 13.12
C ILE A 204 -11.70 -12.98 12.10
N TRP A 205 -12.62 -13.85 12.53
CA TRP A 205 -13.37 -14.72 11.64
C TRP A 205 -14.29 -13.95 10.69
N GLU A 206 -15.02 -12.94 11.20
CA GLU A 206 -15.84 -12.06 10.35
C GLU A 206 -15.01 -11.28 9.33
N ILE A 207 -13.83 -10.77 9.72
CA ILE A 207 -12.88 -10.13 8.80
C ILE A 207 -12.46 -11.11 7.70
N LYS A 208 -12.10 -12.35 8.06
CA LYS A 208 -11.72 -13.39 7.08
C LYS A 208 -12.86 -13.71 6.12
N LYS A 209 -14.11 -13.79 6.60
CA LYS A 209 -15.29 -13.97 5.74
C LYS A 209 -15.53 -12.77 4.83
N THR A 210 -15.30 -11.55 5.33
CA THR A 210 -15.40 -10.32 4.55
C THR A 210 -14.40 -10.32 3.39
N LEU A 211 -13.12 -10.63 3.66
CA LEU A 211 -12.11 -10.79 2.61
C LEU A 211 -12.55 -11.82 1.57
N PHE A 212 -13.04 -12.99 2.01
CA PHE A 212 -13.48 -14.06 1.12
C PHE A 212 -14.67 -13.66 0.24
N ARG A 213 -15.71 -13.02 0.78
CA ARG A 213 -16.87 -12.53 0.02
C ARG A 213 -16.47 -11.54 -1.08
N HIS A 214 -15.43 -10.75 -0.84
CA HIS A 214 -14.90 -9.81 -1.82
C HIS A 214 -13.91 -10.45 -2.81
N GLY A 215 -13.63 -11.75 -2.68
CA GLY A 215 -12.77 -12.50 -3.60
C GLY A 215 -11.29 -12.54 -3.20
N HIS A 216 -10.96 -12.24 -1.94
CA HIS A 216 -9.61 -12.31 -1.39
C HIS A 216 -9.43 -13.49 -0.44
N ARG A 217 -8.21 -14.00 -0.37
CA ARG A 217 -7.79 -14.99 0.62
C ARG A 217 -6.73 -14.37 1.53
N TYR A 218 -6.59 -14.92 2.73
CA TYR A 218 -5.54 -14.51 3.67
C TYR A 218 -4.46 -15.58 3.76
N ALA A 219 -3.23 -15.13 4.01
CA ALA A 219 -2.07 -15.99 4.09
C ALA A 219 -1.99 -16.66 5.45
N VAL A 220 -2.57 -17.86 5.57
CA VAL A 220 -2.64 -18.63 6.84
C VAL A 220 -1.26 -18.73 7.51
N HIS A 221 -0.21 -19.02 6.74
CA HIS A 221 1.16 -19.17 7.23
C HIS A 221 1.83 -17.85 7.68
N LYS A 222 1.23 -16.69 7.39
CA LYS A 222 1.69 -15.37 7.83
C LYS A 222 0.83 -14.77 8.93
N GLU A 223 -0.33 -15.37 9.23
CA GLU A 223 -1.16 -14.95 10.35
C GLU A 223 -0.39 -15.10 11.66
N ARG A 224 -0.41 -14.04 12.49
CA ARG A 224 0.27 -14.04 13.78
C ARG A 224 -0.61 -13.41 14.85
N ALA A 225 -0.83 -14.15 15.93
CA ALA A 225 -1.44 -13.66 17.16
C ALA A 225 -0.34 -13.42 18.20
N ARG A 226 -0.36 -12.26 18.86
CA ARG A 226 0.60 -11.90 19.91
C ARG A 226 -0.15 -11.24 21.07
N ARG A 227 0.23 -11.59 22.29
CA ARG A 227 -0.31 -11.01 23.53
C ARG A 227 0.82 -10.74 24.51
N ASP A 228 0.76 -9.57 25.14
CA ASP A 228 1.66 -9.06 26.18
C ASP A 228 3.15 -9.25 25.82
N ARG A 229 3.51 -9.03 24.54
CA ARG A 229 4.87 -9.21 24.04
C ARG A 229 5.20 -8.32 22.86
N ALA A 230 6.48 -7.97 22.73
CA ALA A 230 6.98 -7.19 21.61
C ALA A 230 6.66 -7.87 20.27
N THR A 231 6.21 -7.09 19.29
CA THR A 231 5.67 -7.61 18.03
C THR A 231 6.23 -6.84 16.85
N GLU A 232 6.67 -7.56 15.81
CA GLU A 232 7.18 -6.92 14.60
C GLU A 232 6.04 -6.60 13.61
N ILE A 233 5.76 -5.31 13.43
CA ILE A 233 4.81 -4.74 12.46
C ILE A 233 5.60 -4.03 11.36
N THR A 234 5.44 -4.46 10.11
CA THR A 234 6.08 -3.86 8.92
C THR A 234 7.60 -3.58 9.06
N GLY A 235 8.32 -4.42 9.81
CA GLY A 235 9.76 -4.29 10.04
C GLY A 235 10.18 -3.41 11.22
N VAL A 236 9.23 -2.91 12.00
CA VAL A 236 9.43 -2.13 13.24
C VAL A 236 8.96 -2.98 14.43
N ILE A 237 9.68 -2.95 15.54
CA ILE A 237 9.28 -3.64 16.76
C ILE A 237 8.38 -2.71 17.56
N LEU A 238 7.13 -3.12 17.72
CA LEU A 238 6.19 -2.56 18.68
C LEU A 238 6.50 -3.12 20.07
N THR A 239 6.65 -2.24 21.03
CA THR A 239 6.70 -2.51 22.47
C THR A 239 5.50 -1.86 23.15
N HIS A 240 5.31 -2.11 24.45
CA HIS A 240 4.26 -1.44 25.22
C HIS A 240 4.43 0.08 25.17
N ASP A 241 5.66 0.56 25.40
CA ASP A 241 5.97 1.99 25.58
C ASP A 241 6.40 2.71 24.30
N GLY A 242 6.28 2.06 23.14
CA GLY A 242 6.72 2.68 21.88
C GLY A 242 7.10 1.72 20.77
N VAL A 243 7.91 2.23 19.85
CA VAL A 243 8.48 1.53 18.70
C VAL A 243 10.00 1.61 18.70
N THR A 244 10.64 0.52 18.27
CA THR A 244 12.10 0.41 18.18
C THR A 244 12.54 -0.41 16.97
N ALA A 245 13.79 -0.23 16.56
CA ALA A 245 14.34 -0.96 15.45
C ALA A 245 14.72 -2.40 15.86
N PRO A 246 14.45 -3.40 15.00
CA PRO A 246 14.82 -4.78 15.29
C PRO A 246 16.34 -4.96 15.38
N ASN A 247 16.80 -5.92 16.19
CA ASN A 247 18.24 -6.13 16.42
C ASN A 247 19.05 -6.34 15.12
N ARG A 248 18.47 -7.05 14.13
CA ARG A 248 19.07 -7.24 12.80
C ARG A 248 19.44 -5.93 12.10
N GLN A 249 18.73 -4.83 12.37
CA GLN A 249 19.03 -3.52 11.79
C GLN A 249 20.24 -2.88 12.49
N ARG A 250 20.36 -3.06 13.81
CA ARG A 250 21.51 -2.65 14.61
C ARG A 250 22.77 -3.42 14.20
N GLN A 251 22.67 -4.74 14.01
CA GLN A 251 23.75 -5.58 13.50
C GLN A 251 24.25 -5.13 12.13
N LYS A 252 23.35 -4.75 11.21
CA LYS A 252 23.73 -4.20 9.90
C LYS A 252 24.50 -2.87 10.00
N ILE A 253 24.13 -2.02 10.96
CA ILE A 253 24.86 -0.76 11.21
C ILE A 253 26.26 -1.06 11.74
N HIS A 254 26.38 -1.98 12.69
CA HIS A 254 27.67 -2.43 13.20
C HIS A 254 28.56 -2.98 12.09
N ALA A 255 28.03 -3.89 11.25
CA ALA A 255 28.78 -4.45 10.13
C ALA A 255 29.26 -3.38 9.12
N VAL A 256 28.42 -2.39 8.80
CA VAL A 256 28.83 -1.28 7.91
C VAL A 256 29.93 -0.43 8.55
N ARG A 257 29.90 -0.21 9.88
CA ARG A 257 30.96 0.51 10.60
C ARG A 257 32.29 -0.26 10.56
N GLU A 258 32.27 -1.58 10.78
CA GLU A 258 33.47 -2.40 10.67
C GLU A 258 34.04 -2.38 9.24
N ASN A 259 33.18 -2.50 8.23
CA ASN A 259 33.59 -2.40 6.82
C ASN A 259 34.20 -1.03 6.47
N LEU A 260 33.72 0.06 7.08
CA LEU A 260 34.27 1.40 6.88
C LEU A 260 35.69 1.53 7.44
N LYS A 261 35.98 0.92 8.59
CA LYS A 261 37.33 0.92 9.20
C LYS A 261 38.37 0.24 8.31
N VAL A 262 37.97 -0.81 7.59
CA VAL A 262 38.85 -1.61 6.72
C VAL A 262 38.74 -1.24 5.23
N ALA A 263 38.15 -0.08 4.91
CA ALA A 263 37.96 0.36 3.53
C ALA A 263 39.31 0.60 2.83
N LYS A 264 39.51 -0.01 1.65
CA LYS A 264 40.77 0.03 0.91
C LYS A 264 40.88 1.21 -0.06
N SER A 265 39.80 1.98 -0.25
CA SER A 265 39.77 3.11 -1.18
C SER A 265 38.77 4.18 -0.75
N SER A 266 39.02 5.42 -1.18
CA SER A 266 38.09 6.55 -0.97
C SER A 266 36.69 6.27 -1.55
N LYS A 267 36.61 5.60 -2.70
CA LYS A 267 35.33 5.23 -3.32
C LYS A 267 34.53 4.26 -2.44
N GLN A 268 35.20 3.24 -1.90
CA GLN A 268 34.59 2.25 -1.01
C GLN A 268 34.14 2.88 0.31
N ALA A 269 34.97 3.76 0.90
CA ALA A 269 34.62 4.50 2.10
C ALA A 269 33.35 5.34 1.90
N LYS A 270 33.28 6.13 0.81
CA LYS A 270 32.08 6.93 0.45
C LYS A 270 30.83 6.06 0.30
N GLN A 271 30.96 4.86 -0.27
CA GLN A 271 29.84 3.92 -0.39
C GLN A 271 29.35 3.44 0.98
N TYR A 272 30.25 3.08 1.90
CA TYR A 272 29.88 2.66 3.25
C TYR A 272 29.32 3.81 4.08
N GLU A 273 29.85 5.03 3.94
CA GLU A 273 29.29 6.24 4.56
C GLU A 273 27.86 6.50 4.09
N ALA A 274 27.58 6.39 2.79
CA ALA A 274 26.23 6.53 2.25
C ALA A 274 25.28 5.47 2.81
N GLN A 275 25.73 4.20 2.89
CA GLN A 275 24.96 3.13 3.52
C GLN A 275 24.69 3.41 5.00
N LEU A 276 25.71 3.82 5.75
CA LEU A 276 25.60 4.13 7.17
C LEU A 276 24.62 5.29 7.39
N ARG A 277 24.73 6.36 6.61
CA ARG A 277 23.84 7.52 6.68
C ARG A 277 22.39 7.12 6.44
N GLY A 278 22.11 6.30 5.42
CA GLY A 278 20.77 5.78 5.15
C GLY A 278 20.22 4.92 6.30
N ARG A 279 21.04 4.05 6.91
CA ARG A 279 20.62 3.23 8.05
C ARG A 279 20.37 4.04 9.32
N LEU A 280 21.20 5.05 9.58
CA LEU A 280 21.02 5.95 10.71
C LEU A 280 19.77 6.82 10.53
N ALA A 281 19.50 7.30 9.30
CA ALA A 281 18.25 8.01 8.99
C ALA A 281 17.03 7.11 9.26
N GLN A 282 17.10 5.84 8.88
CA GLN A 282 16.03 4.87 9.17
C GLN A 282 15.81 4.68 10.69
N LEU A 283 16.89 4.59 11.49
CA LEU A 283 16.76 4.53 12.96
C LEU A 283 16.12 5.80 13.54
N ARG A 284 16.53 6.97 13.07
CA ARG A 284 15.95 8.25 13.50
C ARG A 284 14.45 8.31 13.20
N GLN A 285 14.05 7.86 12.01
CA GLN A 285 12.63 7.78 11.65
C GLN A 285 11.86 6.86 12.60
N ILE A 286 12.40 5.68 12.95
CA ILE A 286 11.76 4.77 13.89
C ILE A 286 11.61 5.40 15.27
N HIS A 287 12.66 6.06 15.77
CA HIS A 287 12.60 6.73 17.08
C HIS A 287 11.62 7.91 17.09
N ALA A 288 11.46 8.63 15.99
CA ALA A 288 10.46 9.69 15.85
C ALA A 288 9.01 9.14 15.92
N GLY A 289 8.80 7.84 15.70
CA GLY A 289 7.50 7.20 15.91
C GLY A 289 7.03 7.24 17.37
N ASN A 290 7.94 7.46 18.34
CA ASN A 290 7.60 7.58 19.76
C ASN A 290 7.11 8.97 20.17
N THR A 291 7.18 9.95 19.27
CA THR A 291 6.72 11.33 19.53
C THR A 291 5.37 11.64 18.91
N LEU A 292 4.65 10.63 18.39
CA LEU A 292 3.29 10.84 17.92
C LEU A 292 2.40 11.16 19.14
N PRO A 293 1.74 12.32 19.19
CA PRO A 293 0.85 12.65 20.29
C PRO A 293 -0.30 11.64 20.32
N ASP A 294 -0.69 11.24 21.53
CA ASP A 294 -1.95 10.54 21.76
C ASP A 294 -3.07 11.36 21.09
N THR A 295 -3.73 10.77 20.10
CA THR A 295 -4.95 11.32 19.47
C THR A 295 -6.14 10.59 20.04
#